data_AF-A0AA48KJG3-F1
#
_entry.id   AF-A0AA48KJG3-F1
#
_cell.length_a   1.000
_cell.length_b   1.000
_cell.length_c   1.000
_cell.angle_alpha   90.00
_cell.angle_beta   90.00
_cell.angle_gamma   90.00
#
_symmetry.space_group_name_H-M   'P 1'
#
loop_
_entity.id
_entity.type
_entity.pdbx_description
1 polymer ?
#
loop_
_entity_poly.entity_id
_entity_poly.type
_entity_poly.pdbx_seq_one_letter_code
_entity_poly.pdbx_strand_id
1 'polypeptide(L)'
;MRQLQGMDSSFVALESPNSPMHIGSVLIYNPATAPEGFVRFKDILGFIESRMQLSRTMRQRLVRVPFDLDYPYWIEDPNFDLEYHVRHVALPKPGDWRQLCIQAARIHARPLDLDRPPWEFTVVEGLDNVRGYPKGCFAFVTKVHHAAIDGMSGIDLMEALHTITPSTAPPNQPDNWKPEKIPSAVELLGKSYFNTLLNPLKQAQVAAQTVPGIAKAIRGLVTRDFKLTTDLVPPRTRFNRSISPHRVVEGRTFPLADMKAIRALLPEAKVNDVALAVVGGALNKYLTAKGDLPKTTMTAMAPISVRSGEEKGDMGNQVAAMIAPLGSHLSDPKERLEYVYRQTSNSKAMTNALGARTMTEVSKVNPLLYMALGAQLFSRVSLAHRLAMPFNTVVTNVPGPPIHIYSSGARLESMALSLICLTDGLGLAHVVQSYVDEAYISFTACRDIMPDPEFYSQCLQDSFDDMLAAAKALEAGATKAPASKPAAKKPTARKPAAKKPAAKKPAAKAKPPAKRAPRPATKRTTSKSPKESA
;
A
#
# COMPACT_ATOMS: atom_id res chain seq x y z
N MET A 1 23.99 -1.73 -17.06
CA MET A 1 23.86 -0.80 -15.92
C MET A 1 22.77 0.25 -16.16
N ARG A 2 21.89 0.46 -15.18
CA ARG A 2 20.84 1.50 -15.19
C ARG A 2 20.96 2.34 -13.92
N GLN A 3 20.91 3.66 -14.01
CA GLN A 3 20.98 4.52 -12.82
C GLN A 3 19.66 4.49 -12.05
N LEU A 4 19.73 4.44 -10.72
CA LEU A 4 18.59 4.59 -9.82
C LEU A 4 18.09 6.04 -9.90
N GLN A 5 16.78 6.26 -9.99
CA GLN A 5 16.22 7.60 -10.17
C GLN A 5 15.09 7.89 -9.19
N GLY A 6 14.77 9.18 -9.01
CA GLY A 6 13.56 9.63 -8.32
C GLY A 6 13.46 9.16 -6.87
N MET A 7 12.24 8.77 -6.48
CA MET A 7 11.91 8.38 -5.10
C MET A 7 12.68 7.14 -4.63
N ASP A 8 13.03 6.21 -5.53
CA ASP A 8 13.68 4.94 -5.18
C ASP A 8 15.05 5.16 -4.53
N SER A 9 15.76 6.19 -4.98
CA SER A 9 17.04 6.62 -4.40
C SER A 9 16.93 7.20 -3.00
N SER A 10 15.79 7.82 -2.67
CA SER A 10 15.57 8.40 -1.35
C SER A 10 15.49 7.31 -0.28
N PHE A 11 14.97 6.13 -0.61
CA PHE A 11 14.95 4.99 0.31
C PHE A 11 16.36 4.49 0.63
N VAL A 12 17.26 4.46 -0.35
CA VAL A 12 18.68 4.11 -0.12
C VAL A 12 19.37 5.15 0.75
N ALA A 13 19.05 6.43 0.56
CA ALA A 13 19.64 7.54 1.33
C ALA A 13 19.09 7.66 2.76
N LEU A 14 17.83 7.29 2.99
CA LEU A 14 17.18 7.31 4.31
C LEU A 14 17.54 6.10 5.17
N GLU A 15 18.08 5.04 4.57
CA GLU A 15 18.42 3.82 5.28
C GLU A 15 19.51 4.05 6.34
N SER A 16 19.29 3.49 7.51
CA SER A 16 20.25 3.48 8.61
C SER A 16 20.16 2.16 9.37
N PRO A 17 21.14 1.82 10.23
CA PRO A 17 21.10 0.60 11.03
C PRO A 17 19.82 0.46 11.88
N ASN A 18 19.23 1.59 12.31
CA ASN A 18 17.98 1.59 13.08
C ASN A 18 16.72 1.70 12.21
N SER A 19 16.85 2.12 10.95
CA SER A 19 15.75 2.31 10.00
C SER A 19 16.05 1.61 8.67
N PRO A 20 16.04 0.26 8.61
CA PRO A 20 16.13 -0.46 7.34
C PRO A 20 14.93 -0.11 6.44
N MET A 21 15.17 0.15 5.15
CA MET A 21 14.15 0.64 4.22
C MET A 21 13.58 -0.47 3.33
N HIS A 22 13.24 -1.60 3.94
CA HIS A 22 12.62 -2.74 3.26
C HIS A 22 11.18 -2.98 3.71
N ILE A 23 10.39 -3.56 2.81
CA ILE A 23 9.04 -4.09 3.08
C ILE A 23 9.07 -5.60 3.06
N GLY A 24 8.00 -6.22 3.55
CA GLY A 24 7.91 -7.66 3.60
C GLY A 24 6.51 -8.19 3.80
N SER A 25 6.38 -9.50 3.85
CA SER A 25 5.13 -10.18 4.18
C SER A 25 5.42 -11.51 4.86
N VAL A 26 4.48 -11.98 5.66
CA VAL A 26 4.42 -13.35 6.16
C VAL A 26 3.30 -14.05 5.40
N LEU A 27 3.67 -14.95 4.49
CA LEU A 27 2.79 -15.67 3.58
C LEU A 27 2.73 -17.12 4.02
N ILE A 28 1.55 -17.67 4.33
CA ILE A 28 1.40 -19.04 4.85
C ILE A 28 0.86 -19.95 3.74
N TYR A 29 1.60 -21.02 3.45
CA TYR A 29 1.29 -21.96 2.38
C TYR A 29 0.90 -23.32 2.93
N ASN A 30 -0.05 -23.96 2.25
CA ASN A 30 -0.51 -25.31 2.52
C ASN A 30 0.11 -26.29 1.51
N PRO A 31 1.10 -27.11 1.93
CA PRO A 31 1.75 -28.05 1.03
C PRO A 31 0.86 -29.22 0.62
N ALA A 32 -0.26 -29.49 1.31
CA ALA A 32 -1.17 -30.58 0.96
C ALA A 32 -1.86 -30.39 -0.40
N THR A 33 -1.85 -29.17 -0.95
CA THR A 33 -2.38 -28.89 -2.29
C THR A 33 -1.36 -29.10 -3.40
N ALA A 34 -0.09 -29.32 -3.07
CA ALA A 34 0.93 -29.65 -4.06
C ALA A 34 0.64 -31.04 -4.67
N PRO A 35 1.07 -31.33 -5.91
CA PRO A 35 0.79 -32.61 -6.56
C PRO A 35 1.13 -33.86 -5.73
N GLU A 36 2.21 -33.80 -4.95
CA GLU A 36 2.68 -34.89 -4.08
C GLU A 36 2.19 -34.74 -2.62
N GLY A 37 1.34 -33.75 -2.33
CA GLY A 37 0.86 -33.45 -0.97
C GLY A 37 1.95 -32.95 -0.01
N PHE A 38 3.14 -32.64 -0.52
CA PHE A 38 4.30 -32.18 0.23
C PHE A 38 5.19 -31.27 -0.62
N VAL A 39 5.92 -30.37 0.02
CA VAL A 39 6.88 -29.46 -0.64
C VAL A 39 8.19 -29.47 0.14
N ARG A 40 9.29 -29.87 -0.50
CA ARG A 40 10.64 -29.78 0.08
C ARG A 40 11.21 -28.39 -0.17
N PHE A 41 12.19 -28.01 0.65
CA PHE A 41 12.96 -26.79 0.44
C PHE A 41 13.59 -26.71 -0.97
N LYS A 42 14.13 -27.83 -1.49
CA LYS A 42 14.65 -27.89 -2.86
C LYS A 42 13.59 -27.69 -3.97
N ASP A 43 12.34 -28.05 -3.70
CA ASP A 43 11.24 -27.83 -4.64
C ASP A 43 10.92 -26.33 -4.73
N ILE A 44 11.06 -25.60 -3.61
CA ILE A 44 10.97 -24.13 -3.55
C ILE A 44 12.12 -23.48 -4.32
N LEU A 45 13.36 -23.92 -4.10
CA LEU A 45 14.52 -23.40 -4.82
C LEU A 45 14.36 -23.61 -6.34
N GLY A 46 14.04 -24.82 -6.79
CA GLY A 46 13.83 -25.12 -8.21
C GLY A 46 12.65 -24.37 -8.82
N PHE A 47 11.58 -24.13 -8.06
CA PHE A 47 10.46 -23.32 -8.51
C PHE A 47 10.86 -21.87 -8.79
N ILE A 48 11.62 -21.26 -7.88
CA ILE A 48 12.10 -19.88 -8.00
C ILE A 48 13.14 -19.77 -9.12
N GLU A 49 14.12 -20.68 -9.15
CA GLU A 49 15.19 -20.73 -10.15
C GLU A 49 14.63 -20.79 -11.58
N SER A 50 13.63 -21.64 -11.82
CA SER A 50 13.01 -21.78 -13.14
C SER A 50 12.16 -20.57 -13.60
N ARG A 51 12.05 -19.53 -12.76
CA ARG A 51 11.22 -18.33 -12.99
C ARG A 51 11.97 -17.01 -12.82
N MET A 52 13.27 -17.02 -12.55
CA MET A 52 14.05 -15.80 -12.34
C MET A 52 14.09 -14.84 -13.54
N GLN A 53 13.84 -15.35 -14.74
CA GLN A 53 13.72 -14.55 -15.96
C GLN A 53 12.49 -13.64 -15.96
N LEU A 54 11.50 -13.90 -15.10
CA LEU A 54 10.28 -13.09 -14.99
C LEU A 54 10.53 -11.75 -14.28
N SER A 55 11.58 -11.64 -13.47
CA SER A 55 11.86 -10.41 -12.72
C SER A 55 13.35 -10.10 -12.69
N ARG A 56 13.71 -8.96 -13.29
CA ARG A 56 15.09 -8.45 -13.26
C ARG A 56 15.57 -8.17 -11.83
N THR A 57 14.67 -7.75 -10.95
CA THR A 57 14.96 -7.48 -9.53
C THR A 57 15.58 -8.69 -8.83
N MET A 58 15.30 -9.92 -9.27
CA MET A 58 15.86 -11.12 -8.63
C MET A 58 17.39 -11.17 -8.71
N ARG A 59 17.99 -10.60 -9.75
CA ARG A 59 19.44 -10.73 -10.02
C ARG A 59 20.16 -9.40 -10.17
N GLN A 60 19.50 -8.29 -9.87
CA GLN A 60 20.11 -6.95 -9.91
C GLN A 60 20.55 -6.48 -8.52
N ARG A 61 21.83 -6.09 -8.40
CA ARG A 61 22.39 -5.46 -7.19
C ARG A 61 22.66 -3.97 -7.39
N LEU A 62 22.73 -3.23 -6.29
CA LEU A 62 23.11 -1.82 -6.30
C LEU A 62 24.64 -1.67 -6.29
N VAL A 63 25.12 -0.61 -6.93
CA VAL A 63 26.50 -0.14 -6.85
C VAL A 63 26.47 1.35 -6.52
N ARG A 64 26.94 1.70 -5.33
CA ARG A 64 27.00 3.10 -4.88
C ARG A 64 28.19 3.81 -5.53
N VAL A 65 28.00 5.08 -5.89
CA VAL A 65 29.09 5.95 -6.31
C VAL A 65 29.88 6.37 -5.06
N PRO A 66 31.23 6.38 -5.10
CA PRO A 66 32.04 6.75 -3.93
C PRO A 66 31.61 8.08 -3.31
N PHE A 67 31.57 8.12 -1.97
CA PHE A 67 31.12 9.26 -1.16
C PHE A 67 29.67 9.71 -1.42
N ASP A 68 28.84 8.84 -2.01
CA ASP A 68 27.45 9.14 -2.39
C ASP A 68 27.32 10.40 -3.28
N LEU A 69 28.33 10.65 -4.14
CA LEU A 69 28.40 11.83 -5.00
C LEU A 69 27.35 11.86 -6.13
N ASP A 70 26.78 10.71 -6.47
CA ASP A 70 25.73 10.57 -7.49
C ASP A 70 24.86 9.34 -7.17
N TYR A 71 23.75 9.17 -7.89
CA TYR A 71 22.81 8.07 -7.68
C TYR A 71 23.49 6.72 -7.89
N PRO A 72 23.13 5.70 -7.07
CA PRO A 72 23.54 4.32 -7.29
C PRO A 72 23.13 3.81 -8.68
N TYR A 73 23.86 2.80 -9.16
CA TYR A 73 23.54 2.07 -10.38
C TYR A 73 23.09 0.65 -10.08
N TRP A 74 22.10 0.17 -10.82
CA TRP A 74 21.75 -1.25 -10.92
C TRP A 74 22.67 -1.95 -11.91
N ILE A 75 23.18 -3.11 -11.52
CA ILE A 75 23.93 -4.04 -12.38
C ILE A 75 23.40 -5.47 -12.16
N GLU A 76 23.52 -6.33 -13.18
CA GLU A 76 23.30 -7.77 -13.01
C GLU A 76 24.44 -8.36 -12.16
N ASP A 77 24.10 -9.02 -11.04
CA ASP A 77 25.07 -9.49 -10.05
C ASP A 77 25.94 -10.64 -10.60
N PRO A 78 27.27 -10.46 -10.75
CA PRO A 78 28.13 -11.52 -11.25
C PRO A 78 28.29 -12.71 -10.30
N ASN A 79 27.93 -12.56 -9.02
CA ASN A 79 28.10 -13.58 -8.00
C ASN A 79 26.75 -13.99 -7.38
N PHE A 80 25.67 -13.93 -8.17
CA PHE A 80 24.33 -14.28 -7.70
C PHE A 80 24.29 -15.71 -7.14
N ASP A 81 23.70 -15.86 -5.95
CA ASP A 81 23.56 -17.12 -5.24
C ASP A 81 22.14 -17.22 -4.67
N LEU A 82 21.33 -18.14 -5.20
CA LEU A 82 19.95 -18.30 -4.76
C LEU A 82 19.84 -18.72 -3.28
N GLU A 83 20.74 -19.56 -2.79
CA GLU A 83 20.69 -20.07 -1.42
C GLU A 83 21.09 -18.99 -0.38
N TYR A 84 21.80 -17.95 -0.80
CA TYR A 84 21.99 -16.75 0.04
C TYR A 84 20.67 -16.04 0.32
N HIS A 85 19.83 -15.92 -0.72
CA HIS A 85 18.58 -15.16 -0.68
C HIS A 85 17.41 -15.97 -0.13
N VAL A 86 17.37 -17.29 -0.39
CA VAL A 86 16.31 -18.18 0.10
C VAL A 86 16.86 -19.04 1.22
N ARG A 87 16.36 -18.79 2.44
CA ARG A 87 16.84 -19.43 3.66
C ARG A 87 15.75 -20.31 4.27
N HIS A 88 16.14 -21.30 5.08
CA HIS A 88 15.22 -22.19 5.77
C HIS A 88 15.50 -22.21 7.27
N VAL A 89 14.45 -22.01 8.07
CA VAL A 89 14.49 -22.05 9.53
C VAL A 89 13.24 -22.72 10.09
N ALA A 90 13.29 -23.15 11.35
CA ALA A 90 12.14 -23.67 12.08
C ALA A 90 11.74 -22.74 13.23
N LEU A 91 10.45 -22.70 13.57
CA LEU A 91 9.99 -22.00 14.77
C LEU A 91 10.47 -22.71 16.04
N PRO A 92 10.92 -21.97 17.07
CA PRO A 92 11.15 -22.56 18.39
C PRO A 92 9.81 -23.04 18.98
N LYS A 93 9.86 -24.07 19.82
CA LYS A 93 8.68 -24.51 20.58
C LYS A 93 8.12 -23.33 21.41
N PRO A 94 6.79 -23.16 21.50
CA PRO A 94 5.76 -24.10 21.07
C PRO A 94 5.36 -24.01 19.58
N GLY A 95 5.95 -23.13 18.75
CA GLY A 95 5.55 -22.99 17.34
C GLY A 95 4.16 -22.38 17.15
N ASP A 96 3.77 -21.47 18.05
CA ASP A 96 2.51 -20.74 17.99
C ASP A 96 2.64 -19.43 17.19
N TRP A 97 1.51 -18.71 17.07
CA TRP A 97 1.46 -17.40 16.42
C TRP A 97 2.46 -16.40 16.99
N ARG A 98 2.65 -16.42 18.31
CA ARG A 98 3.59 -15.51 18.98
C ARG A 98 5.03 -15.79 18.55
N GLN A 99 5.43 -17.06 18.44
CA GLN A 99 6.76 -17.43 17.93
C GLN A 99 6.95 -17.02 16.47
N LEU A 100 5.93 -17.17 15.63
CA LEU A 100 5.96 -16.70 14.25
C LEU A 100 6.17 -15.18 14.16
N CYS A 101 5.42 -14.39 14.93
CA CYS A 101 5.58 -12.93 14.99
C CYS A 101 6.96 -12.52 15.51
N ILE A 102 7.51 -13.21 16.54
CA ILE A 102 8.87 -12.93 17.04
C ILE A 102 9.91 -13.23 15.95
N GLN A 103 9.78 -14.34 15.24
CA GLN A 103 10.71 -14.73 14.18
C GLN A 103 10.65 -13.74 13.01
N ALA A 104 9.44 -13.39 12.55
CA ALA A 104 9.23 -12.39 11.51
C ALA A 104 9.81 -11.02 11.91
N ALA A 105 9.59 -10.57 13.14
CA ALA A 105 10.16 -9.32 13.65
C ALA A 105 11.70 -9.32 13.68
N ARG A 106 12.32 -10.45 14.05
CA ARG A 106 13.78 -10.59 14.06
C ARG A 106 14.38 -10.57 12.65
N ILE A 107 13.72 -11.22 11.71
CA ILE A 107 14.13 -11.22 10.29
C ILE A 107 13.99 -9.80 9.72
N HIS A 108 12.84 -9.16 9.94
CA HIS A 108 12.54 -7.83 9.42
C HIS A 108 13.35 -6.71 10.10
N ALA A 109 13.87 -6.91 11.32
CA ALA A 109 14.75 -5.95 11.97
C ALA A 109 16.15 -5.88 11.35
N ARG A 110 16.60 -6.92 10.63
CA ARG A 110 17.95 -6.99 10.05
C ARG A 110 17.97 -6.32 8.68
N PRO A 111 18.87 -5.34 8.44
CA PRO A 111 19.06 -4.74 7.11
C PRO A 111 19.32 -5.79 6.03
N LEU A 112 18.97 -5.47 4.78
CA LEU A 112 19.43 -6.21 3.62
C LEU A 112 20.89 -5.84 3.30
N ASP A 113 21.64 -6.79 2.77
CA ASP A 113 22.93 -6.51 2.17
C ASP A 113 22.72 -5.90 0.77
N LEU A 114 22.97 -4.59 0.62
CA LEU A 114 22.80 -3.89 -0.65
C LEU A 114 23.93 -4.15 -1.66
N ASP A 115 24.97 -4.89 -1.27
CA ASP A 115 25.95 -5.47 -2.20
C ASP A 115 25.46 -6.78 -2.83
N ARG A 116 24.23 -7.18 -2.57
CA ARG A 116 23.55 -8.30 -3.23
C ARG A 116 22.22 -7.80 -3.80
N PRO A 117 21.54 -8.59 -4.66
CA PRO A 117 20.17 -8.30 -5.02
C PRO A 117 19.31 -8.09 -3.76
N PRO A 118 18.65 -6.94 -3.60
CA PRO A 118 18.20 -6.50 -2.28
C PRO A 118 16.84 -7.10 -1.93
N TRP A 119 16.80 -8.43 -1.80
CA TRP A 119 15.67 -9.23 -1.38
C TRP A 119 16.14 -10.49 -0.64
N GLU A 120 15.31 -10.99 0.28
CA GLU A 120 15.50 -12.24 1.01
C GLU A 120 14.14 -12.90 1.25
N PHE A 121 14.08 -14.24 1.11
CA PHE A 121 12.93 -15.05 1.51
C PHE A 121 13.37 -16.07 2.56
N THR A 122 12.73 -16.05 3.72
CA THR A 122 12.99 -17.06 4.75
C THR A 122 11.79 -18.00 4.85
N VAL A 123 11.99 -19.26 4.47
CA VAL A 123 11.05 -20.36 4.68
C VAL A 123 11.07 -20.73 6.16
N VAL A 124 9.91 -20.70 6.79
CA VAL A 124 9.71 -20.98 8.21
C VAL A 124 8.80 -22.19 8.35
N GLU A 125 9.31 -23.26 8.95
CA GLU A 125 8.53 -24.47 9.29
C GLU A 125 8.14 -24.53 10.77
N GLY A 126 7.32 -25.52 11.15
CA GLY A 126 6.89 -25.73 12.53
C GLY A 126 5.67 -24.91 12.95
N LEU A 127 4.75 -24.64 12.01
CA LEU A 127 3.53 -23.84 12.24
C LEU A 127 2.34 -24.66 12.74
N ASP A 128 2.52 -25.93 13.12
CA ASP A 128 1.42 -26.84 13.49
C ASP A 128 0.57 -26.37 14.69
N ASN A 129 1.11 -25.47 15.53
CA ASN A 129 0.41 -24.89 16.67
C ASN A 129 -0.11 -23.47 16.40
N VAL A 130 0.02 -22.96 15.17
CA VAL A 130 -0.62 -21.72 14.74
C VAL A 130 -2.07 -22.03 14.40
N ARG A 131 -2.99 -21.45 15.18
CA ARG A 131 -4.43 -21.68 15.01
C ARG A 131 -4.92 -21.15 13.66
N GLY A 132 -5.88 -21.86 13.07
CA GLY A 132 -6.53 -21.46 11.82
C GLY A 132 -5.87 -22.01 10.55
N TYR A 133 -4.72 -22.69 10.65
CA TYR A 133 -4.03 -23.27 9.51
C TYR A 133 -3.99 -24.80 9.54
N PRO A 134 -4.01 -25.46 8.37
CA PRO A 134 -3.75 -26.90 8.27
C PRO A 134 -2.40 -27.29 8.86
N LYS A 135 -2.29 -28.53 9.36
CA LYS A 135 -1.00 -29.09 9.78
C LYS A 135 -0.05 -29.22 8.59
N GLY A 136 1.24 -29.04 8.85
CA GLY A 136 2.29 -29.08 7.85
C GLY A 136 2.47 -27.77 7.07
N CYS A 137 1.68 -26.73 7.35
CA CYS A 137 1.89 -25.42 6.74
C CYS A 137 3.31 -24.86 7.01
N PHE A 138 3.83 -24.12 6.04
CA PHE A 138 5.07 -23.35 6.17
C PHE A 138 4.80 -21.89 5.81
N ALA A 139 5.64 -20.98 6.27
CA ALA A 139 5.56 -19.57 5.91
C ALA A 139 6.75 -19.11 5.08
N PHE A 140 6.53 -18.16 4.18
CA PHE A 140 7.59 -17.27 3.70
C PHE A 140 7.53 -15.98 4.51
N VAL A 141 8.65 -15.62 5.13
CA VAL A 141 8.93 -14.25 5.56
C VAL A 141 9.72 -13.58 4.46
N THR A 142 9.06 -12.74 3.67
CA THR A 142 9.67 -12.02 2.56
C THR A 142 10.21 -10.68 3.01
N LYS A 143 11.32 -10.24 2.40
CA LYS A 143 11.93 -8.94 2.61
C LYS A 143 12.46 -8.43 1.28
N VAL A 144 12.07 -7.23 0.88
CA VAL A 144 12.50 -6.59 -0.37
C VAL A 144 12.76 -5.11 -0.08
N HIS A 145 13.93 -4.60 -0.49
CA HIS A 145 14.27 -3.20 -0.29
C HIS A 145 13.35 -2.30 -1.13
N HIS A 146 12.89 -1.18 -0.55
CA HIS A 146 11.94 -0.29 -1.22
C HIS A 146 12.44 0.22 -2.58
N ALA A 147 13.74 0.45 -2.72
CA ALA A 147 14.33 0.88 -3.98
C ALA A 147 14.22 -0.16 -5.12
N ALA A 148 13.97 -1.43 -4.79
CA ALA A 148 13.95 -2.55 -5.74
C ALA A 148 12.51 -2.97 -6.13
N ILE A 149 11.50 -2.34 -5.52
CA ILE A 149 10.10 -2.69 -5.68
C ILE A 149 9.29 -1.43 -6.05
N ASP A 150 9.38 -1.06 -7.32
CA ASP A 150 8.41 -0.16 -7.93
C ASP A 150 7.13 -0.94 -8.32
N GLY A 151 6.08 -0.22 -8.74
CA GLY A 151 4.78 -0.84 -9.04
C GLY A 151 4.85 -2.01 -10.04
N MET A 152 5.73 -1.93 -11.05
CA MET A 152 5.93 -3.01 -12.03
C MET A 152 6.82 -4.13 -11.49
N SER A 153 7.93 -3.79 -10.85
CA SER A 153 8.89 -4.75 -10.28
C SER A 153 8.26 -5.62 -9.18
N GLY A 154 7.28 -5.08 -8.45
CA GLY A 154 6.49 -5.85 -7.48
C GLY A 154 5.59 -6.90 -8.13
N ILE A 155 5.01 -6.60 -9.30
CA ILE A 155 4.19 -7.57 -10.07
C ILE A 155 5.10 -8.67 -10.62
N ASP A 156 6.20 -8.29 -11.26
CA ASP A 156 7.18 -9.23 -11.81
C ASP A 156 7.71 -10.19 -10.73
N LEU A 157 8.01 -9.67 -9.54
CA LEU A 157 8.45 -10.50 -8.41
C LEU A 157 7.33 -11.43 -7.93
N MET A 158 6.08 -10.97 -7.90
CA MET A 158 4.95 -11.79 -7.52
C MET A 158 4.72 -12.93 -8.53
N GLU A 159 4.87 -12.67 -9.83
CA GLU A 159 4.80 -13.67 -10.91
C GLU A 159 5.95 -14.68 -10.82
N ALA A 160 7.15 -14.25 -10.44
CA ALA A 160 8.28 -15.16 -10.22
C ALA A 160 8.03 -16.11 -9.04
N LEU A 161 7.30 -15.66 -8.01
CA LEU A 161 7.06 -16.40 -6.77
C LEU A 161 5.76 -17.21 -6.76
N HIS A 162 4.82 -16.93 -7.66
CA HIS A 162 3.49 -17.50 -7.62
C HIS A 162 2.92 -17.89 -8.98
N THR A 163 2.04 -18.87 -8.95
CA THR A 163 1.22 -19.32 -10.07
C THR A 163 -0.26 -19.29 -9.69
N ILE A 164 -1.14 -19.28 -10.69
CA ILE A 164 -2.60 -19.33 -10.48
C ILE A 164 -3.15 -20.76 -10.36
N THR A 165 -2.34 -21.77 -10.70
CA THR A 165 -2.65 -23.19 -10.51
C THR A 165 -1.47 -23.92 -9.87
N PRO A 166 -1.70 -25.04 -9.16
CA PRO A 166 -0.63 -25.76 -8.46
C PRO A 166 0.41 -26.42 -9.40
N SER A 167 0.08 -26.61 -10.68
CA SER A 167 0.92 -27.36 -11.64
C SER A 167 1.32 -26.53 -12.86
N THR A 168 1.31 -25.20 -12.75
CA THR A 168 1.72 -24.32 -13.86
C THR A 168 3.20 -24.54 -14.18
N ALA A 169 3.50 -24.94 -15.42
CA ALA A 169 4.87 -25.10 -15.91
C ALA A 169 5.62 -23.75 -15.91
N PRO A 170 6.96 -23.76 -15.75
CA PRO A 170 7.75 -22.54 -15.89
C PRO A 170 7.65 -21.99 -17.33
N PRO A 171 7.94 -20.69 -17.53
CA PRO A 171 7.98 -20.10 -18.87
C PRO A 171 8.96 -20.85 -19.78
N ASN A 172 8.54 -21.17 -21.00
CA ASN A 172 9.38 -21.85 -22.00
C ASN A 172 10.32 -20.87 -22.75
N GLN A 173 10.60 -19.70 -22.17
CA GLN A 173 11.50 -18.72 -22.78
C GLN A 173 12.91 -18.91 -22.24
N PRO A 174 13.95 -18.80 -23.09
CA PRO A 174 15.32 -18.91 -22.62
C PRO A 174 15.65 -17.74 -21.68
N ASP A 175 16.33 -18.07 -20.59
CA ASP A 175 16.87 -17.06 -19.69
C ASP A 175 18.12 -16.42 -20.32
N ASN A 176 17.96 -15.23 -20.88
CA ASN A 176 19.02 -14.48 -21.54
C ASN A 176 19.87 -13.64 -20.56
N TRP A 177 19.74 -13.88 -19.26
CA TRP A 177 20.50 -13.19 -18.24
C TRP A 177 22.01 -13.37 -18.42
N LYS A 178 22.76 -12.29 -18.19
CA LYS A 178 24.22 -12.29 -18.23
C LYS A 178 24.76 -11.42 -17.10
N PRO A 179 25.79 -11.88 -16.39
CA PRO A 179 26.40 -11.11 -15.32
C PRO A 179 27.07 -9.85 -15.88
N GLU A 180 26.96 -8.73 -15.16
CA GLU A 180 27.67 -7.49 -15.49
C GLU A 180 28.96 -7.38 -14.66
N LYS A 181 30.01 -6.80 -15.23
CA LYS A 181 31.24 -6.48 -14.48
C LYS A 181 30.95 -5.37 -13.47
N ILE A 182 31.38 -5.56 -12.23
CA ILE A 182 31.32 -4.51 -11.20
C ILE A 182 32.23 -3.34 -11.63
N PRO A 183 31.69 -2.12 -11.81
CA PRO A 183 32.49 -0.96 -12.16
C PRO A 183 33.48 -0.60 -11.06
N SER A 184 34.65 -0.13 -11.44
CA SER A 184 35.61 0.45 -10.49
C SER A 184 35.15 1.83 -10.00
N ALA A 185 35.65 2.23 -8.82
CA ALA A 185 35.39 3.55 -8.25
C ALA A 185 35.75 4.70 -9.22
N VAL A 186 36.85 4.56 -9.97
CA VAL A 186 37.32 5.55 -10.95
C VAL A 186 36.36 5.65 -12.15
N GLU A 187 35.84 4.51 -12.65
CA GLU A 187 34.85 4.50 -13.73
C GLU A 187 33.53 5.17 -13.31
N LEU A 188 33.08 4.94 -12.07
CA LEU A 188 31.87 5.57 -11.52
C LEU A 188 32.06 7.07 -11.30
N LEU A 189 33.19 7.48 -10.71
CA LEU A 189 33.51 8.89 -10.51
C LEU A 189 33.63 9.63 -11.85
N GLY A 190 34.26 9.02 -12.86
CA GLY A 190 34.33 9.59 -14.21
C GLY A 190 32.94 9.79 -14.84
N LYS A 191 32.04 8.81 -14.72
CA LYS A 191 30.65 8.92 -15.20
C LYS A 191 29.85 10.00 -14.45
N SER A 192 29.99 10.07 -13.13
CA SER A 192 29.39 11.11 -12.29
C SER A 192 29.91 12.51 -12.64
N TYR A 193 31.20 12.62 -12.97
CA TYR A 193 31.86 13.88 -13.37
C TYR A 193 31.25 14.45 -14.66
N PHE A 194 30.91 13.59 -15.64
CA PHE A 194 30.27 14.02 -16.89
C PHE A 194 28.82 14.50 -16.70
N ASN A 195 28.06 13.93 -15.77
CA ASN A 195 26.66 14.33 -15.53
C ASN A 195 26.51 15.58 -14.64
N THR A 196 27.47 15.80 -13.73
CA THR A 196 27.36 16.84 -12.69
C THR A 196 28.01 18.17 -13.09
N LEU A 197 29.10 18.16 -13.87
CA LEU A 197 29.87 19.36 -14.25
C LEU A 197 29.48 20.02 -15.57
N LEU A 198 28.64 19.40 -16.41
CA LEU A 198 28.21 20.00 -17.69
C LEU A 198 27.11 21.06 -17.55
N ASN A 199 26.73 21.46 -16.33
CA ASN A 199 25.77 22.56 -16.16
C ASN A 199 25.96 23.34 -14.83
N PRO A 200 27.13 23.97 -14.60
CA PRO A 200 27.40 24.73 -13.37
C PRO A 200 26.46 25.94 -13.22
N LEU A 201 26.02 26.52 -14.34
CA LEU A 201 24.96 27.53 -14.38
C LEU A 201 23.63 27.01 -13.83
N LYS A 202 23.25 25.77 -14.17
CA LYS A 202 22.00 25.15 -13.72
C LYS A 202 22.05 24.83 -12.23
N GLN A 203 23.20 24.39 -11.70
CA GLN A 203 23.37 24.17 -10.26
C GLN A 203 23.39 25.49 -9.46
N ALA A 204 24.10 26.52 -9.94
CA ALA A 204 24.10 27.84 -9.32
C ALA A 204 22.70 28.48 -9.36
N GLN A 205 21.96 28.30 -10.46
CA GLN A 205 20.58 28.78 -10.61
C GLN A 205 19.61 28.04 -9.69
N VAL A 206 19.74 26.71 -9.55
CA VAL A 206 18.95 25.93 -8.58
C VAL A 206 19.28 26.34 -7.15
N ALA A 207 20.56 26.46 -6.78
CA ALA A 207 20.98 26.91 -5.46
C ALA A 207 20.43 28.32 -5.16
N ALA A 208 20.58 29.27 -6.10
CA ALA A 208 20.04 30.62 -5.97
C ALA A 208 18.50 30.67 -5.88
N GLN A 209 17.79 29.77 -6.57
CA GLN A 209 16.33 29.65 -6.49
C GLN A 209 15.85 29.00 -5.19
N THR A 210 16.70 28.19 -4.54
CA THR A 210 16.36 27.50 -3.29
C THR A 210 16.62 28.38 -2.05
N VAL A 211 17.60 29.30 -2.12
CA VAL A 211 17.97 30.22 -1.03
C VAL A 211 16.79 31.03 -0.47
N PRO A 212 15.93 31.67 -1.29
CA PRO A 212 14.77 32.39 -0.77
C PRO A 212 13.76 31.47 -0.07
N GLY A 213 13.59 30.24 -0.56
CA GLY A 213 12.71 29.23 0.05
C GLY A 213 13.21 28.78 1.42
N ILE A 214 14.52 28.51 1.55
CA ILE A 214 15.19 28.19 2.81
C ILE A 214 15.12 29.37 3.78
N ALA A 215 15.44 30.58 3.32
CA ALA A 215 15.38 31.79 4.14
C ALA A 215 13.95 32.08 4.63
N LYS A 216 12.93 31.85 3.79
CA LYS A 216 11.51 32.00 4.16
C LYS A 216 11.03 30.89 5.10
N ALA A 217 11.52 29.67 4.95
CA ALA A 217 11.26 28.56 5.88
C ALA A 217 11.90 28.81 7.26
N ILE A 218 13.17 29.26 7.29
CA ILE A 218 13.85 29.68 8.52
C ILE A 218 13.13 30.86 9.16
N ARG A 219 12.76 31.87 8.36
CA ARG A 219 12.03 33.04 8.86
C ARG A 219 10.65 32.65 9.39
N GLY A 220 9.90 31.78 8.70
CA GLY A 220 8.61 31.29 9.18
C GLY A 220 8.70 30.39 10.42
N LEU A 221 9.81 29.66 10.59
CA LEU A 221 10.14 28.95 11.83
C LEU A 221 10.43 29.92 12.99
N VAL A 222 11.10 31.05 12.71
CA VAL A 222 11.43 32.09 13.70
C VAL A 222 10.21 32.97 14.04
N THR A 223 9.38 33.32 13.05
CA THR A 223 8.22 34.23 13.23
C THR A 223 6.93 33.52 13.64
N ARG A 224 6.90 32.17 13.67
CA ARG A 224 5.68 31.37 13.97
C ARG A 224 4.48 31.70 13.06
N ASP A 225 4.71 32.27 11.89
CA ASP A 225 3.65 32.79 11.00
C ASP A 225 2.87 31.72 10.22
N PHE A 226 3.27 30.45 10.28
CA PHE A 226 2.47 29.37 9.70
C PHE A 226 1.28 29.07 10.61
N LYS A 227 0.16 29.79 10.39
CA LYS A 227 -1.17 29.35 10.83
C LYS A 227 -1.57 28.12 10.00
N LEU A 228 -0.96 26.98 10.29
CA LEU A 228 -1.54 25.68 9.97
C LEU A 228 -2.86 25.59 10.74
N THR A 229 -3.94 25.24 10.05
CA THR A 229 -5.18 24.85 10.73
C THR A 229 -4.84 23.81 11.78
N THR A 230 -5.34 23.99 13.00
CA THR A 230 -4.96 23.22 14.20
C THR A 230 -5.17 21.70 14.04
N ASP A 231 -5.97 21.30 13.05
CA ASP A 231 -6.26 19.90 12.70
C ASP A 231 -5.19 19.24 11.78
N LEU A 232 -4.25 20.01 11.22
CA LEU A 232 -3.17 19.48 10.36
C LEU A 232 -1.83 19.33 11.07
N VAL A 233 -1.71 19.76 12.34
CA VAL A 233 -0.52 19.53 13.15
C VAL A 233 -0.71 18.23 13.93
N PRO A 234 0.03 17.15 13.61
CA PRO A 234 -0.14 15.88 14.30
C PRO A 234 0.20 16.03 15.79
N PRO A 235 -0.63 15.51 16.72
CA PRO A 235 -0.28 15.51 18.14
C PRO A 235 0.98 14.66 18.36
N ARG A 236 1.89 15.07 19.24
CA ARG A 236 3.06 14.24 19.55
C ARG A 236 2.65 13.15 20.53
N THR A 237 2.88 11.89 20.16
CA THR A 237 2.67 10.72 21.02
C THR A 237 3.95 9.91 21.16
N ARG A 238 3.93 8.80 21.90
CA ARG A 238 5.04 7.83 21.94
C ARG A 238 5.51 7.36 20.57
N PHE A 239 4.65 7.37 19.55
CA PHE A 239 4.98 6.90 18.21
C PHE A 239 5.87 7.87 17.42
N ASN A 240 6.10 9.09 17.90
CA ASN A 240 6.88 10.12 17.18
C ASN A 240 8.23 10.41 17.83
N ARG A 241 8.91 9.34 18.25
CA ARG A 241 10.24 9.34 18.86
C ARG A 241 11.25 8.66 17.94
N SER A 242 12.54 8.83 18.23
CA SER A 242 13.56 8.00 17.58
C SER A 242 13.33 6.52 17.89
N ILE A 243 13.66 5.68 16.92
CA ILE A 243 13.43 4.24 16.98
C ILE A 243 14.74 3.49 17.25
N SER A 244 14.64 2.36 17.94
CA SER A 244 15.74 1.42 18.08
C SER A 244 15.78 0.45 16.87
N PRO A 245 16.83 -0.36 16.72
CA PRO A 245 16.90 -1.33 15.62
C PRO A 245 15.94 -2.52 15.83
N HIS A 246 15.18 -2.56 16.93
CA HIS A 246 14.30 -3.68 17.26
C HIS A 246 12.88 -3.45 16.74
N ARG A 247 12.30 -4.52 16.20
CA ARG A 247 10.92 -4.53 15.72
C ARG A 247 10.03 -5.45 16.55
N VAL A 248 8.75 -5.11 16.54
CA VAL A 248 7.62 -6.01 16.78
C VAL A 248 6.70 -5.93 15.58
N VAL A 249 6.08 -7.06 15.23
CA VAL A 249 5.11 -7.18 14.14
C VAL A 249 3.96 -8.03 14.65
N GLU A 250 2.73 -7.67 14.27
CA GLU A 250 1.51 -8.36 14.68
C GLU A 250 0.33 -7.84 13.82
N GLY A 251 -0.83 -8.49 13.88
CA GLY A 251 -2.00 -8.07 13.10
C GLY A 251 -3.27 -8.85 13.40
N ARG A 252 -4.34 -8.49 12.68
CA ARG A 252 -5.62 -9.18 12.71
C ARG A 252 -6.18 -9.40 11.31
N THR A 253 -6.91 -10.48 11.18
CA THR A 253 -7.64 -10.86 9.97
C THR A 253 -9.13 -10.65 10.19
N PHE A 254 -9.78 -10.06 9.22
CA PHE A 254 -11.20 -9.74 9.24
C PHE A 254 -11.86 -10.27 7.96
N PRO A 255 -13.06 -10.86 8.04
CA PRO A 255 -13.82 -11.17 6.83
C PRO A 255 -14.08 -9.88 6.04
N LEU A 256 -13.75 -9.89 4.75
CA LEU A 256 -13.96 -8.74 3.87
C LEU A 256 -15.46 -8.41 3.74
N ALA A 257 -16.32 -9.41 3.90
CA ALA A 257 -17.78 -9.23 3.98
C ALA A 257 -18.17 -8.36 5.18
N ASP A 258 -17.59 -8.59 6.36
CA ASP A 258 -17.88 -7.81 7.57
C ASP A 258 -17.31 -6.39 7.48
N MET A 259 -16.09 -6.24 6.92
CA MET A 259 -15.53 -4.91 6.59
C MET A 259 -16.47 -4.10 5.66
N LYS A 260 -17.13 -4.78 4.71
CA LYS A 260 -18.13 -4.14 3.84
C LYS A 260 -19.43 -3.85 4.57
N ALA A 261 -19.87 -4.73 5.48
CA ALA A 261 -21.09 -4.56 6.27
C ALA A 261 -21.02 -3.33 7.20
N ILE A 262 -19.83 -2.99 7.73
CA ILE A 262 -19.62 -1.78 8.54
C ILE A 262 -20.04 -0.50 7.80
N ARG A 263 -20.02 -0.49 6.46
CA ARG A 263 -20.49 0.64 5.65
C ARG A 263 -21.98 0.94 5.84
N ALA A 264 -22.77 0.06 6.45
CA ALA A 264 -24.15 0.38 6.85
C ALA A 264 -24.23 1.58 7.81
N LEU A 265 -23.18 1.86 8.58
CA LEU A 265 -23.07 3.05 9.42
C LEU A 265 -23.03 4.35 8.61
N LEU A 266 -22.44 4.31 7.42
CA LEU A 266 -22.30 5.42 6.49
C LEU A 266 -22.15 4.89 5.05
N PRO A 267 -23.24 4.76 4.28
CA PRO A 267 -23.25 4.09 2.97
C PRO A 267 -22.22 4.63 1.96
N GLU A 268 -21.91 5.93 2.06
CA GLU A 268 -20.95 6.64 1.22
C GLU A 268 -19.49 6.31 1.53
N ALA A 269 -19.20 5.83 2.76
CA ALA A 269 -17.86 5.43 3.15
C ALA A 269 -17.36 4.27 2.29
N LYS A 270 -16.05 4.24 2.00
CA LYS A 270 -15.39 3.13 1.31
C LYS A 270 -14.75 2.18 2.33
N VAL A 271 -14.38 0.98 1.88
CA VAL A 271 -13.65 0.00 2.72
C VAL A 271 -12.36 0.59 3.29
N ASN A 272 -11.69 1.47 2.54
CA ASN A 272 -10.51 2.18 3.01
C ASN A 272 -10.81 3.13 4.19
N ASP A 273 -11.97 3.79 4.19
CA ASP A 273 -12.38 4.69 5.28
C ASP A 273 -12.71 3.86 6.54
N VAL A 274 -13.32 2.69 6.35
CA VAL A 274 -13.52 1.70 7.44
C VAL A 274 -12.19 1.27 8.04
N ALA A 275 -11.21 0.87 7.21
CA ALA A 275 -9.90 0.46 7.71
C ALA A 275 -9.19 1.58 8.51
N LEU A 276 -9.23 2.82 8.02
CA LEU A 276 -8.70 3.99 8.74
C LEU A 276 -9.42 4.21 10.07
N ALA A 277 -10.76 4.07 10.11
CA ALA A 277 -11.55 4.22 11.32
C ALA A 277 -11.32 3.10 12.34
N VAL A 278 -11.05 1.86 11.89
CA VAL A 278 -10.64 0.74 12.75
C VAL A 278 -9.28 1.03 13.38
N VAL A 279 -8.29 1.46 12.59
CA VAL A 279 -6.97 1.87 13.12
C VAL A 279 -7.12 3.05 14.10
N GLY A 280 -7.98 4.01 13.79
CA GLY A 280 -8.28 5.14 14.69
C GLY A 280 -8.85 4.72 16.04
N GLY A 281 -9.79 3.78 16.06
CA GLY A 281 -10.35 3.24 17.31
C GLY A 281 -9.39 2.34 18.07
N ALA A 282 -8.53 1.60 17.38
CA ALA A 282 -7.46 0.83 18.02
C ALA A 282 -6.44 1.75 18.72
N LEU A 283 -6.02 2.82 18.03
CA LEU A 283 -5.16 3.85 18.61
C LEU A 283 -5.83 4.56 19.78
N ASN A 284 -7.15 4.81 19.71
CA ASN A 284 -7.91 5.36 20.83
C ASN A 284 -7.78 4.48 22.07
N LYS A 285 -8.13 3.18 21.96
CA LYS A 285 -8.10 2.22 23.06
C LYS A 285 -6.68 2.07 23.63
N TYR A 286 -5.70 1.87 22.76
CA TYR A 286 -4.31 1.66 23.17
C TYR A 286 -3.71 2.90 23.84
N LEU A 287 -3.82 4.08 23.23
CA LEU A 287 -3.27 5.30 23.82
C LEU A 287 -4.00 5.70 25.11
N THR A 288 -5.30 5.41 25.23
CA THR A 288 -6.03 5.60 26.50
C THR A 288 -5.45 4.73 27.60
N ALA A 289 -5.27 3.43 27.34
CA ALA A 289 -4.68 2.50 28.30
C ALA A 289 -3.23 2.85 28.67
N LYS A 290 -2.51 3.55 27.78
CA LYS A 290 -1.14 4.04 28.03
C LYS A 290 -1.07 5.45 28.62
N GLY A 291 -2.21 6.12 28.87
CA GLY A 291 -2.25 7.50 29.35
C GLY A 291 -1.62 8.52 28.39
N ASP A 292 -1.65 8.23 27.08
CA ASP A 292 -0.95 8.96 26.02
C ASP A 292 -1.91 9.35 24.88
N LEU A 293 -3.24 9.33 25.12
CA LEU A 293 -4.24 9.73 24.13
C LEU A 293 -4.29 11.28 24.02
N PRO A 294 -4.00 11.86 22.85
CA PRO A 294 -4.14 13.29 22.66
C PRO A 294 -5.61 13.74 22.60
N LYS A 295 -5.84 15.03 22.88
CA LYS A 295 -7.18 15.65 22.75
C LYS A 295 -7.62 15.82 21.28
N THR A 296 -6.68 15.83 20.36
CA THR A 296 -6.92 15.92 18.91
C THR A 296 -6.72 14.56 18.25
N THR A 297 -7.17 14.42 17.00
CA THR A 297 -6.98 13.19 16.23
C THR A 297 -5.51 12.90 15.94
N MET A 298 -5.16 11.62 15.96
CA MET A 298 -3.98 11.08 15.27
C MET A 298 -4.18 11.22 13.76
N THR A 299 -3.09 11.37 13.03
CA THR A 299 -3.08 11.44 11.56
C THR A 299 -2.20 10.34 10.97
N ALA A 300 -2.63 9.80 9.83
CA ALA A 300 -1.87 8.84 9.05
C ALA A 300 -1.41 9.44 7.73
N MET A 301 -0.20 9.09 7.28
CA MET A 301 0.10 9.15 5.85
C MET A 301 -0.56 7.94 5.18
N ALA A 302 -1.46 8.21 4.23
CA ALA A 302 -2.10 7.19 3.41
C ALA A 302 -1.79 7.46 1.93
N PRO A 303 -1.26 6.50 1.18
CA PRO A 303 -1.07 6.68 -0.26
C PRO A 303 -2.41 6.65 -1.00
N ILE A 304 -2.60 7.51 -1.98
CA ILE A 304 -3.74 7.51 -2.91
C ILE A 304 -3.26 7.20 -4.33
N SER A 305 -4.03 6.36 -5.01
CA SER A 305 -3.86 6.12 -6.43
C SER A 305 -4.35 7.36 -7.20
N VAL A 306 -3.43 8.04 -7.89
CA VAL A 306 -3.77 9.15 -8.78
C VAL A 306 -3.87 8.58 -10.19
N ARG A 307 -5.04 8.08 -10.58
CA ARG A 307 -5.31 7.68 -11.97
C ARG A 307 -6.04 8.81 -12.68
N SER A 308 -5.41 9.46 -13.64
CA SER A 308 -6.13 10.19 -14.70
C SER A 308 -6.73 9.14 -15.65
N GLY A 309 -7.96 9.35 -16.12
CA GLY A 309 -8.72 8.35 -16.88
C GLY A 309 -8.16 7.99 -18.27
N GLU A 310 -7.02 8.55 -18.68
CA GLU A 310 -6.50 8.48 -20.04
C GLU A 310 -5.16 7.74 -20.18
N GLU A 311 -4.44 7.44 -19.09
CA GLU A 311 -3.15 6.73 -19.15
C GLU A 311 -3.31 5.21 -18.95
N LYS A 312 -3.82 4.54 -19.99
CA LYS A 312 -3.71 3.07 -20.10
C LYS A 312 -2.29 2.73 -20.60
N GLY A 313 -1.30 2.71 -19.71
CA GLY A 313 0.03 2.19 -20.07
C GLY A 313 1.15 2.44 -19.08
N ASP A 314 1.13 3.53 -18.31
CA ASP A 314 2.21 3.86 -17.38
C ASP A 314 1.89 3.44 -15.95
N MET A 315 2.37 2.26 -15.56
CA MET A 315 2.31 1.73 -14.19
C MET A 315 3.55 2.16 -13.38
N GLY A 316 4.01 3.41 -13.57
CA GLY A 316 5.04 4.02 -12.72
C GLY A 316 4.49 4.37 -11.33
N ASN A 317 5.38 4.62 -10.37
CA ASN A 317 5.10 4.93 -8.95
C ASN A 317 4.35 6.28 -8.76
N GLN A 318 3.20 6.46 -9.41
CA GLN A 318 2.31 7.62 -9.35
C GLN A 318 1.43 7.56 -8.09
N VAL A 319 2.09 7.51 -6.94
CA VAL A 319 1.45 7.45 -5.63
C VAL A 319 1.55 8.82 -4.99
N ALA A 320 0.43 9.55 -4.88
CA ALA A 320 0.40 10.76 -4.06
C ALA A 320 0.12 10.38 -2.62
N ALA A 321 0.82 10.99 -1.66
CA ALA A 321 0.52 10.81 -0.24
C ALA A 321 -0.54 11.81 0.22
N MET A 322 -1.54 11.36 0.98
CA MET A 322 -2.46 12.22 1.71
C MET A 322 -2.23 12.07 3.22
N ILE A 323 -2.47 13.14 3.97
CA ILE A 323 -2.55 13.09 5.43
C ILE A 323 -4.02 12.87 5.79
N ALA A 324 -4.31 11.73 6.41
CA ALA A 324 -5.65 11.28 6.78
C ALA A 324 -5.83 11.31 8.30
N PRO A 325 -6.65 12.23 8.84
CA PRO A 325 -7.13 12.16 10.21
C PRO A 325 -7.86 10.84 10.50
N LEU A 326 -7.51 10.18 11.61
CA LEU A 326 -8.04 8.85 11.96
C LEU A 326 -9.26 8.87 12.88
N GLY A 327 -9.69 10.04 13.35
CA GLY A 327 -10.78 10.17 14.32
C GLY A 327 -10.47 9.51 15.67
N SER A 328 -9.19 9.35 16.03
CA SER A 328 -8.77 8.60 17.22
C SER A 328 -9.16 9.23 18.56
N HIS A 329 -9.67 10.46 18.56
CA HIS A 329 -10.19 11.15 19.75
C HIS A 329 -11.68 10.83 19.97
N LEU A 330 -12.34 10.20 18.99
CA LEU A 330 -13.75 9.83 19.03
C LEU A 330 -13.90 8.36 19.42
N SER A 331 -14.61 8.12 20.52
CA SER A 331 -14.88 6.76 21.00
C SER A 331 -16.02 6.10 20.23
N ASP A 332 -17.06 6.85 19.85
CA ASP A 332 -18.20 6.34 19.11
C ASP A 332 -17.78 5.86 17.69
N PRO A 333 -18.11 4.61 17.32
CA PRO A 333 -17.71 4.03 16.04
C PRO A 333 -18.27 4.75 14.81
N LYS A 334 -19.51 5.24 14.89
CA LYS A 334 -20.21 5.89 13.77
C LYS A 334 -19.68 7.31 13.57
N GLU A 335 -19.60 8.09 14.65
CA GLU A 335 -19.02 9.44 14.62
C GLU A 335 -17.59 9.41 14.11
N ARG A 336 -16.80 8.40 14.52
CA ARG A 336 -15.43 8.20 14.03
C ARG A 336 -15.40 7.94 12.52
N LEU A 337 -16.26 7.05 12.00
CA LEU A 337 -16.32 6.77 10.57
C LEU A 337 -16.74 8.00 9.75
N GLU A 338 -17.76 8.73 10.21
CA GLU A 338 -18.23 9.99 9.59
C GLU A 338 -17.11 11.04 9.57
N TYR A 339 -16.39 11.19 10.68
CA TYR A 339 -15.26 12.10 10.77
C TYR A 339 -14.16 11.73 9.77
N VAL A 340 -13.74 10.46 9.75
CA VAL A 340 -12.71 9.97 8.83
C VAL A 340 -13.14 10.17 7.38
N TYR A 341 -14.35 9.74 7.00
CA TYR A 341 -14.86 9.88 5.64
C TYR A 341 -14.89 11.34 5.16
N ARG A 342 -15.35 12.27 6.01
CA ARG A 342 -15.39 13.70 5.68
C ARG A 342 -13.98 14.25 5.43
N GLN A 343 -13.02 13.89 6.28
CA GLN A 343 -11.64 14.36 6.15
C GLN A 343 -10.94 13.75 4.93
N THR A 344 -11.16 12.46 4.65
CA THR A 344 -10.52 11.79 3.51
C THR A 344 -11.10 12.25 2.18
N SER A 345 -12.42 12.52 2.12
CA SER A 345 -13.09 13.03 0.91
C SER A 345 -12.62 14.45 0.56
N ASN A 346 -12.50 15.34 1.55
CA ASN A 346 -12.00 16.70 1.36
C ASN A 346 -10.51 16.70 0.95
N SER A 347 -9.70 15.84 1.57
CA SER A 347 -8.26 15.76 1.29
C SER A 347 -7.98 15.26 -0.13
N LYS A 348 -8.75 14.30 -0.66
CA LYS A 348 -8.60 13.83 -2.05
C LYS A 348 -8.87 14.93 -3.08
N ALA A 349 -9.86 15.79 -2.85
CA ALA A 349 -10.12 16.94 -3.71
C ALA A 349 -8.92 17.90 -3.73
N MET A 350 -8.29 18.13 -2.57
CA MET A 350 -7.10 18.96 -2.43
C MET A 350 -5.85 18.32 -3.06
N THR A 351 -5.61 17.03 -2.82
CA THR A 351 -4.45 16.29 -3.37
C THR A 351 -4.55 16.13 -4.88
N ASN A 352 -5.76 15.94 -5.45
CA ASN A 352 -5.94 15.92 -6.90
C ASN A 352 -5.64 17.29 -7.53
N ALA A 353 -5.95 18.39 -6.84
CA ALA A 353 -5.67 19.74 -7.31
C ALA A 353 -4.18 20.15 -7.18
N LEU A 354 -3.48 19.67 -6.16
CA LEU A 354 -2.09 20.01 -5.86
C LEU A 354 -1.06 19.00 -6.44
N GLY A 355 -1.40 17.70 -6.44
CA GLY A 355 -0.49 16.59 -6.75
C GLY A 355 0.07 16.63 -8.17
N ALA A 356 -0.73 17.01 -9.16
CA ALA A 356 -0.28 17.14 -10.55
C ALA A 356 0.77 18.25 -10.73
N ARG A 357 0.67 19.36 -9.97
CA ARG A 357 1.62 20.48 -10.05
C ARG A 357 2.91 20.20 -9.26
N THR A 358 2.82 19.61 -8.07
CA THR A 358 3.98 19.42 -7.19
C THR A 358 4.89 18.26 -7.63
N MET A 359 4.33 17.14 -8.12
CA MET A 359 5.14 16.01 -8.61
C MET A 359 5.99 16.39 -9.84
N THR A 360 5.47 17.27 -10.70
CA THR A 360 6.17 17.76 -11.90
C THR A 360 7.33 18.70 -11.56
N GLU A 361 7.26 19.44 -10.44
CA GLU A 361 8.30 20.41 -10.06
C GLU A 361 9.39 19.80 -9.17
N VAL A 362 9.05 18.87 -8.27
CA VAL A 362 10.04 18.17 -7.42
C VAL A 362 10.93 17.25 -8.25
N SER A 363 10.40 16.65 -9.31
CA SER A 363 11.16 15.75 -10.22
C SER A 363 12.18 16.47 -11.11
N LYS A 364 12.13 17.81 -11.19
CA LYS A 364 13.03 18.62 -12.04
C LYS A 364 14.30 19.08 -11.34
N VAL A 365 14.35 19.00 -10.02
CA VAL A 365 15.53 19.35 -9.23
C VAL A 365 16.31 18.07 -9.00
N ASN A 366 17.59 18.00 -9.34
CA ASN A 366 18.43 16.84 -9.02
C ASN A 366 18.86 16.94 -7.54
N PRO A 367 18.18 16.29 -6.58
CA PRO A 367 18.28 16.64 -5.18
C PRO A 367 19.15 15.67 -4.38
N LEU A 368 19.75 14.63 -4.99
CA LEU A 368 20.35 13.53 -4.22
C LEU A 368 21.49 13.97 -3.32
N LEU A 369 22.42 14.81 -3.79
CA LEU A 369 23.50 15.34 -2.94
C LEU A 369 22.93 16.07 -1.71
N TYR A 370 21.85 16.84 -1.89
CA TYR A 370 21.19 17.56 -0.80
C TYR A 370 20.31 16.66 0.07
N MET A 371 19.71 15.61 -0.49
CA MET A 371 18.90 14.61 0.21
C MET A 371 19.77 13.66 1.02
N ALA A 372 20.89 13.18 0.48
CA ALA A 372 21.86 12.35 1.18
C ALA A 372 22.54 13.13 2.29
N LEU A 373 23.02 14.36 2.00
CA LEU A 373 23.55 15.25 3.03
C LEU A 373 22.50 15.61 4.07
N GLY A 374 21.26 15.89 3.64
CA GLY A 374 20.12 16.18 4.50
C GLY A 374 19.72 15.00 5.39
N ALA A 375 19.67 13.78 4.85
CA ALA A 375 19.37 12.54 5.59
C ALA A 375 20.50 12.16 6.55
N GLN A 376 21.76 12.32 6.14
CA GLN A 376 22.92 12.14 7.02
C GLN A 376 22.93 13.17 8.15
N LEU A 377 22.60 14.43 7.89
CA LEU A 377 22.46 15.46 8.93
C LEU A 377 21.23 15.21 9.81
N PHE A 378 20.10 14.76 9.25
CA PHE A 378 18.88 14.46 9.98
C PHE A 378 19.08 13.32 10.99
N SER A 379 19.76 12.25 10.55
CA SER A 379 20.09 11.09 11.39
C SER A 379 21.21 11.37 12.39
N ARG A 380 22.29 12.06 12.00
CA ARG A 380 23.46 12.28 12.88
C ARG A 380 23.28 13.38 13.92
N VAL A 381 22.42 14.37 13.67
CA VAL A 381 22.31 15.55 14.54
C VAL A 381 21.17 15.42 15.57
N SER A 382 20.50 14.25 15.68
CA SER A 382 19.36 14.04 16.58
C SER A 382 18.23 15.08 16.40
N LEU A 383 18.23 15.77 15.25
CA LEU A 383 17.26 16.80 14.84
C LEU A 383 15.89 16.19 14.53
N ALA A 384 15.83 14.87 14.36
CA ALA A 384 14.59 14.08 14.31
C ALA A 384 13.67 14.34 15.52
N HIS A 385 14.21 14.64 16.69
CA HIS A 385 13.40 15.02 17.85
C HIS A 385 12.77 16.42 17.72
N ARG A 386 13.29 17.30 16.87
CA ARG A 386 12.86 18.70 16.75
C ARG A 386 11.97 18.96 15.52
N LEU A 387 12.17 18.25 14.42
CA LEU A 387 11.32 18.32 13.23
C LEU A 387 10.30 17.17 13.27
N ALA A 388 9.07 17.47 13.69
CA ALA A 388 8.01 16.47 13.75
C ALA A 388 7.60 16.05 12.33
N MET A 389 7.52 14.74 12.09
CA MET A 389 6.86 14.20 10.90
C MET A 389 5.43 14.76 10.84
N PRO A 390 4.91 15.11 9.63
CA PRO A 390 3.58 15.68 9.49
C PRO A 390 2.44 14.67 9.70
N PHE A 391 2.75 13.47 10.18
CA PHE A 391 1.82 12.39 10.50
C PHE A 391 2.34 11.55 11.66
N ASN A 392 1.43 10.84 12.33
CA ASN A 392 1.76 9.98 13.47
C ASN A 392 2.14 8.55 13.09
N THR A 393 1.52 8.05 12.04
CA THR A 393 1.65 6.67 11.55
C THR A 393 1.54 6.67 10.03
N VAL A 394 1.90 5.55 9.41
CA VAL A 394 1.49 5.23 8.05
C VAL A 394 0.31 4.27 8.11
N VAL A 395 -0.66 4.41 7.19
CA VAL A 395 -1.67 3.39 6.91
C VAL A 395 -1.72 3.24 5.39
N THR A 396 -1.08 2.19 4.88
CA THR A 396 -1.11 1.86 3.45
C THR A 396 -2.11 0.75 3.18
N ASN A 397 -2.72 0.77 2.00
CA ASN A 397 -3.68 -0.24 1.58
C ASN A 397 -3.24 -0.84 0.24
N VAL A 398 -2.95 -2.14 0.26
CA VAL A 398 -2.43 -2.90 -0.89
C VAL A 398 -3.44 -3.98 -1.24
N PRO A 399 -4.25 -3.80 -2.30
CA PRO A 399 -5.16 -4.83 -2.76
C PRO A 399 -4.37 -6.05 -3.23
N GLY A 400 -4.61 -7.20 -2.63
CA GLY A 400 -4.05 -8.47 -3.09
C GLY A 400 -5.02 -9.24 -4.00
N PRO A 401 -4.62 -10.43 -4.46
CA PRO A 401 -5.39 -11.19 -5.44
C PRO A 401 -6.75 -11.66 -4.90
N PRO A 402 -7.82 -11.54 -5.70
CA PRO A 402 -9.15 -12.06 -5.34
C PRO A 402 -9.29 -13.58 -5.59
N ILE A 403 -8.20 -14.25 -5.97
CA ILE A 403 -8.15 -15.68 -6.29
C ILE A 403 -7.02 -16.35 -5.52
N HIS A 404 -7.15 -17.66 -5.33
CA HIS A 404 -6.05 -18.45 -4.78
C HIS A 404 -4.83 -18.45 -5.71
N ILE A 405 -3.65 -18.36 -5.11
CA ILE A 405 -2.36 -18.42 -5.80
C ILE A 405 -1.51 -19.47 -5.10
N TYR A 406 -0.49 -19.97 -5.79
CA TYR A 406 0.30 -21.11 -5.37
C TYR A 406 1.79 -20.81 -5.51
N SER A 407 2.62 -21.36 -4.64
CA SER A 407 4.07 -21.38 -4.81
C SER A 407 4.55 -22.82 -4.67
N SER A 408 5.30 -23.33 -5.66
CA SER A 408 5.75 -24.74 -5.67
C SER A 408 4.61 -25.76 -5.50
N GLY A 409 3.41 -25.44 -6.02
CA GLY A 409 2.20 -26.24 -5.87
C GLY A 409 1.46 -26.07 -4.54
N ALA A 410 2.09 -25.49 -3.51
CA ALA A 410 1.43 -25.17 -2.25
C ALA A 410 0.56 -23.93 -2.38
N ARG A 411 -0.71 -24.03 -1.97
CA ARG A 411 -1.67 -22.92 -2.01
C ARG A 411 -1.33 -21.91 -0.94
N LEU A 412 -1.31 -20.63 -1.28
CA LEU A 412 -1.30 -19.56 -0.29
C LEU A 412 -2.64 -19.58 0.44
N GLU A 413 -2.61 -19.89 1.74
CA GLU A 413 -3.80 -19.85 2.61
C GLU A 413 -4.01 -18.44 3.15
N SER A 414 -2.92 -17.70 3.42
CA SER A 414 -3.04 -16.41 4.09
C SER A 414 -1.86 -15.47 3.84
N MET A 415 -2.17 -14.19 3.66
CA MET A 415 -1.21 -13.08 3.74
C MET A 415 -1.11 -12.58 5.19
N ALA A 416 -0.74 -13.49 6.09
CA ALA A 416 -0.92 -13.39 7.54
C ALA A 416 -0.43 -12.07 8.16
N LEU A 417 0.68 -11.52 7.68
CA LEU A 417 1.18 -10.19 8.05
C LEU A 417 1.81 -9.48 6.85
N SER A 418 1.70 -8.16 6.80
CA SER A 418 2.50 -7.32 5.89
C SER A 418 3.38 -6.38 6.70
N LEU A 419 4.65 -6.29 6.31
CA LEU A 419 5.70 -5.63 7.07
C LEU A 419 6.12 -4.36 6.34
N ILE A 420 6.30 -3.28 7.09
CA ILE A 420 6.61 -1.97 6.53
C ILE A 420 7.75 -1.30 7.32
N CYS A 421 8.63 -0.62 6.59
CA CYS A 421 9.77 0.06 7.18
C CYS A 421 9.33 1.18 8.14
N LEU A 422 10.17 1.42 9.14
CA LEU A 422 10.03 2.51 10.11
C LEU A 422 11.21 3.45 9.97
N THR A 423 11.00 4.71 10.33
CA THR A 423 12.02 5.75 10.39
C THR A 423 11.95 6.48 11.72
N ASP A 424 12.98 7.25 12.07
CA ASP A 424 12.90 8.12 13.24
C ASP A 424 11.72 9.09 13.16
N GLY A 425 10.92 9.15 14.23
CA GLY A 425 9.67 9.91 14.24
C GLY A 425 8.45 9.13 13.70
N LEU A 426 8.66 7.92 13.16
CA LEU A 426 7.62 6.97 12.72
C LEU A 426 7.84 5.62 13.42
N GLY A 427 7.42 5.53 14.68
CA GLY A 427 7.57 4.35 15.53
C GLY A 427 6.51 3.27 15.32
N LEU A 428 5.47 3.55 14.54
CA LEU A 428 4.35 2.65 14.23
C LEU A 428 3.87 2.89 12.80
N ALA A 429 3.63 1.83 12.05
CA ALA A 429 3.07 1.87 10.71
C ALA A 429 2.17 0.64 10.47
N HIS A 430 1.14 0.82 9.64
CA HIS A 430 0.12 -0.18 9.36
C HIS A 430 0.06 -0.48 7.88
N VAL A 431 -0.21 -1.75 7.58
CA VAL A 431 -0.53 -2.23 6.24
C VAL A 431 -1.89 -2.93 6.28
N VAL A 432 -2.79 -2.44 5.43
CA VAL A 432 -4.05 -3.07 5.10
C VAL A 432 -3.83 -3.86 3.82
N GLN A 433 -4.11 -5.16 3.85
CA GLN A 433 -3.99 -6.03 2.68
C GLN A 433 -5.26 -6.84 2.53
N SER A 434 -5.64 -7.18 1.29
CA SER A 434 -6.77 -8.10 1.04
C SER A 434 -6.28 -9.33 0.30
N TYR A 435 -6.81 -10.50 0.63
CA TYR A 435 -6.58 -11.74 -0.13
C TYR A 435 -7.86 -12.55 -0.16
N VAL A 436 -8.31 -12.93 -1.36
CA VAL A 436 -9.58 -13.65 -1.57
C VAL A 436 -10.75 -12.92 -0.89
N ASP A 437 -11.23 -13.42 0.25
CA ASP A 437 -12.36 -12.93 1.02
C ASP A 437 -11.96 -12.38 2.39
N GLU A 438 -10.67 -12.23 2.66
CA GLU A 438 -10.11 -11.72 3.91
C GLU A 438 -9.45 -10.35 3.73
N ALA A 439 -9.51 -9.55 4.78
CA ALA A 439 -8.78 -8.30 4.95
C ALA A 439 -7.86 -8.42 6.17
N TYR A 440 -6.60 -8.07 6.00
CA TYR A 440 -5.58 -8.10 7.03
C TYR A 440 -5.25 -6.66 7.42
N ILE A 441 -5.23 -6.36 8.71
CA ILE A 441 -4.64 -5.13 9.24
C ILE A 441 -3.48 -5.55 10.11
N SER A 442 -2.28 -5.36 9.57
CA SER A 442 -1.02 -5.66 10.23
C SER A 442 -0.27 -4.38 10.56
N PHE A 443 0.61 -4.45 11.54
CA PHE A 443 1.43 -3.33 11.93
C PHE A 443 2.87 -3.75 12.23
N THR A 444 3.79 -2.83 11.96
CA THR A 444 5.18 -2.89 12.38
C THR A 444 5.42 -1.74 13.35
N ALA A 445 6.05 -2.03 14.49
CA ALA A 445 6.39 -1.02 15.49
C ALA A 445 7.81 -1.20 16.04
N CYS A 446 8.37 -0.12 16.55
CA CYS A 446 9.59 -0.16 17.34
C CYS A 446 9.29 -0.83 18.69
N ARG A 447 10.09 -1.84 19.07
CA ARG A 447 9.87 -2.62 20.29
C ARG A 447 9.89 -1.76 21.56
N ASP A 448 10.74 -0.74 21.61
CA ASP A 448 10.87 0.13 22.79
C ASP A 448 9.70 1.10 22.92
N ILE A 449 8.99 1.36 21.82
CA ILE A 449 7.81 2.24 21.77
C ILE A 449 6.52 1.44 22.06
N MET A 450 6.43 0.22 21.54
CA MET A 450 5.32 -0.72 21.72
C MET A 450 5.85 -2.09 22.17
N PRO A 451 6.10 -2.30 23.46
CA PRO A 451 6.61 -3.57 23.98
C PRO A 451 5.53 -4.68 24.02
N ASP A 452 4.26 -4.31 23.91
CA ASP A 452 3.08 -5.16 24.05
C ASP A 452 2.22 -5.22 22.76
N PRO A 453 2.75 -5.78 21.66
CA PRO A 453 2.06 -5.83 20.37
C PRO A 453 0.73 -6.61 20.44
N GLU A 454 0.64 -7.64 21.28
CA GLU A 454 -0.60 -8.42 21.45
C GLU A 454 -1.76 -7.56 21.96
N PHE A 455 -1.49 -6.63 22.89
CA PHE A 455 -2.50 -5.71 23.40
C PHE A 455 -2.99 -4.74 22.32
N TYR A 456 -2.07 -4.19 21.51
CA TYR A 456 -2.48 -3.34 20.38
C TYR A 456 -3.28 -4.11 19.32
N SER A 457 -2.90 -5.37 19.09
CA SER A 457 -3.65 -6.26 18.19
C SER A 457 -5.05 -6.57 18.71
N GLN A 458 -5.22 -6.70 20.02
CA GLN A 458 -6.55 -6.79 20.62
C GLN A 458 -7.32 -5.48 20.46
N CYS A 459 -6.67 -4.31 20.60
CA CYS A 459 -7.33 -3.02 20.32
C CYS A 459 -7.84 -2.91 18.88
N LEU A 460 -7.13 -3.49 17.90
CA LEU A 460 -7.60 -3.59 16.50
C LEU A 460 -8.86 -4.44 16.41
N GLN A 461 -8.86 -5.62 17.04
CA GLN A 461 -10.02 -6.50 17.08
C GLN A 461 -11.22 -5.82 17.73
N ASP A 462 -11.06 -5.27 18.93
CA ASP A 462 -12.13 -4.59 19.67
C ASP A 462 -12.69 -3.40 18.88
N SER A 463 -11.83 -2.62 18.23
CA SER A 463 -12.29 -1.49 17.42
C SER A 463 -13.10 -1.93 16.21
N PHE A 464 -12.74 -3.06 15.59
CA PHE A 464 -13.52 -3.63 14.49
C PHE A 464 -14.86 -4.17 14.99
N ASP A 465 -14.86 -4.90 16.11
CA ASP A 465 -16.06 -5.49 16.70
C ASP A 465 -17.06 -4.41 17.14
N ASP A 466 -16.58 -3.31 17.74
CA ASP A 466 -17.43 -2.16 18.07
C ASP A 466 -18.13 -1.57 16.83
N MET A 467 -17.39 -1.42 15.73
CA MET A 467 -17.93 -0.90 14.46
C MET A 467 -18.94 -1.88 13.83
N LEU A 468 -18.63 -3.18 13.83
CA LEU A 468 -19.50 -4.21 13.28
C LEU A 468 -20.78 -4.37 14.11
N ALA A 469 -20.66 -4.32 15.43
CA ALA A 469 -21.81 -4.35 16.35
C ALA A 469 -22.73 -3.14 16.12
N ALA A 470 -22.16 -1.93 15.98
CA ALA A 470 -22.93 -0.73 15.68
C ALA A 470 -23.66 -0.83 14.33
N ALA A 471 -23.01 -1.37 13.29
CA ALA A 471 -23.60 -1.58 11.98
C ALA A 471 -24.79 -2.56 12.04
N LYS A 472 -24.61 -3.71 12.70
CA LYS A 472 -25.65 -4.74 12.89
C LYS A 472 -26.84 -4.20 13.70
N ALA A 473 -26.58 -3.37 14.72
CA ALA A 473 -27.64 -2.74 15.51
C ALA A 473 -28.52 -1.80 14.67
N LEU A 474 -27.92 -1.06 13.73
CA LEU A 474 -28.64 -0.16 12.83
C LEU A 474 -29.55 -0.92 11.85
N GLU A 475 -29.06 -2.04 11.29
CA GLU A 475 -29.86 -2.92 10.43
C GLU A 475 -31.01 -3.61 11.20
N ALA A 476 -30.75 -4.06 12.43
CA ALA A 476 -31.78 -4.64 13.30
C ALA A 476 -32.85 -3.61 13.72
N GLY A 477 -32.47 -2.34 13.90
CA GLY A 477 -33.38 -1.24 14.16
C GLY A 477 -34.26 -0.90 12.95
N ALA A 478 -33.69 -0.91 11.74
CA ALA A 478 -34.41 -0.67 10.50
C ALA A 478 -35.45 -1.78 10.19
N THR A 479 -35.15 -3.03 10.53
CA THR A 479 -36.06 -4.18 10.33
C THR A 479 -37.19 -4.25 11.37
N LYS A 480 -37.02 -3.63 12.55
CA LYS A 480 -38.04 -3.56 13.61
C LYS A 480 -38.96 -2.32 13.52
N ALA A 481 -38.75 -1.43 12.56
CA ALA A 481 -39.68 -0.32 12.33
C ALA A 481 -41.08 -0.89 12.01
N PRO A 482 -42.14 -0.54 12.78
CA PRO A 482 -43.46 -1.09 12.54
C PRO A 482 -43.93 -0.66 11.15
N ALA A 483 -44.28 -1.64 10.31
CA ALA A 483 -44.98 -1.39 9.06
C ALA A 483 -46.16 -0.46 9.38
N SER A 484 -46.13 0.75 8.83
CA SER A 484 -47.23 1.69 8.99
C SER A 484 -48.48 0.99 8.47
N LYS A 485 -49.45 0.73 9.36
CA LYS A 485 -50.76 0.21 8.97
C LYS A 485 -51.29 1.13 7.86
N PRO A 486 -51.80 0.58 6.73
CA PRO A 486 -52.41 1.41 5.71
C PRO A 486 -53.49 2.27 6.38
N ALA A 487 -53.36 3.59 6.27
CA ALA A 487 -54.34 4.52 6.82
C ALA A 487 -55.72 4.14 6.28
N ALA A 488 -56.63 3.79 7.19
CA ALA A 488 -58.03 3.54 6.85
C ALA A 488 -58.58 4.78 6.12
N LYS A 489 -59.03 4.59 4.88
CA LYS A 489 -59.65 5.65 4.08
C LYS A 489 -60.84 6.22 4.85
N LYS A 490 -60.77 7.51 5.22
CA LYS A 490 -61.91 8.27 5.71
C LYS A 490 -63.03 8.28 4.64
N PRO A 491 -64.32 8.19 5.02
CA PRO A 491 -65.41 8.23 4.07
C PRO A 491 -65.46 9.60 3.38
N THR A 492 -65.43 9.61 2.05
CA THR A 492 -65.59 10.82 1.25
C THR A 492 -67.04 11.28 1.29
N ALA A 493 -67.23 12.55 1.66
CA ALA A 493 -68.53 13.21 1.65
C ALA A 493 -69.11 13.27 0.23
N ARG A 494 -70.41 12.97 0.15
CA ARG A 494 -71.24 12.86 -1.05
C ARG A 494 -71.46 14.24 -1.68
N LYS A 495 -71.11 14.42 -2.96
CA LYS A 495 -71.52 15.57 -3.80
C LYS A 495 -72.54 15.09 -4.85
N PRO A 496 -73.57 15.87 -5.21
CA PRO A 496 -74.79 15.35 -5.84
C PRO A 496 -74.66 15.12 -7.35
N ALA A 497 -75.55 14.25 -7.84
CA ALA A 497 -75.56 13.66 -9.17
C ALA A 497 -75.88 14.64 -10.30
N ALA A 498 -75.25 14.40 -11.46
CA ALA A 498 -75.74 14.87 -12.76
C ALA A 498 -75.69 13.72 -13.80
N LYS A 499 -76.72 13.72 -14.64
CA LYS A 499 -77.30 12.63 -15.43
C LYS A 499 -76.45 12.12 -16.60
N LYS A 500 -76.57 10.81 -16.87
CA LYS A 500 -76.25 10.14 -18.15
C LYS A 500 -77.06 10.73 -19.30
N PRO A 501 -76.55 10.62 -20.55
CA PRO A 501 -77.37 9.94 -21.55
C PRO A 501 -76.66 8.76 -22.25
N ALA A 502 -77.51 7.98 -22.91
CA ALA A 502 -77.34 6.60 -23.29
C ALA A 502 -76.61 6.35 -24.63
N ALA A 503 -76.27 5.07 -24.82
CA ALA A 503 -75.56 4.47 -25.93
C ALA A 503 -76.27 4.54 -27.29
N LYS A 504 -75.48 4.47 -28.38
CA LYS A 504 -75.88 3.82 -29.64
C LYS A 504 -74.69 3.06 -30.26
N LYS A 505 -75.04 1.95 -30.92
CA LYS A 505 -74.24 0.77 -31.33
C LYS A 505 -73.85 0.87 -32.84
N PRO A 506 -73.30 -0.16 -33.53
CA PRO A 506 -71.94 -0.18 -34.12
C PRO A 506 -71.90 -0.30 -35.67
N ALA A 507 -70.73 -0.12 -36.30
CA ALA A 507 -70.24 -0.66 -37.60
C ALA A 507 -69.04 0.20 -38.08
N ALA A 508 -68.02 -0.20 -38.84
CA ALA A 508 -67.54 -1.44 -39.44
C ALA A 508 -66.02 -1.24 -39.76
N LYS A 509 -65.35 -2.35 -40.12
CA LYS A 509 -63.89 -2.54 -40.32
C LYS A 509 -63.26 -1.74 -41.47
N ALA A 510 -61.96 -1.37 -41.34
CA ALA A 510 -60.96 -1.41 -42.42
C ALA A 510 -59.51 -1.42 -41.89
N LYS A 511 -58.62 -2.10 -42.63
CA LYS A 511 -57.25 -2.55 -42.31
C LYS A 511 -56.18 -1.44 -42.16
N PRO A 512 -55.05 -1.74 -41.49
CA PRO A 512 -53.90 -0.82 -41.35
C PRO A 512 -52.95 -0.87 -42.56
N PRO A 513 -52.33 0.25 -42.98
CA PRO A 513 -51.20 0.22 -43.91
C PRO A 513 -49.86 0.02 -43.19
N ALA A 514 -48.93 -0.54 -43.94
CA ALA A 514 -47.76 -1.27 -43.49
C ALA A 514 -46.50 -0.43 -43.18
N LYS A 515 -45.57 -1.13 -42.51
CA LYS A 515 -44.18 -0.80 -42.21
C LYS A 515 -43.45 -0.04 -43.32
N ARG A 516 -42.69 1.00 -42.93
CA ARG A 516 -41.68 1.62 -43.78
C ARG A 516 -40.28 1.23 -43.29
N ALA A 517 -39.53 0.56 -44.15
CA ALA A 517 -38.15 0.14 -43.96
C ALA A 517 -37.17 1.33 -44.01
N PRO A 518 -35.97 1.22 -43.41
CA PRO A 518 -34.91 2.20 -43.54
C PRO A 518 -34.27 2.17 -44.93
N ARG A 519 -34.02 3.36 -45.49
CA ARG A 519 -33.40 3.58 -46.81
C ARG A 519 -31.86 3.48 -46.70
N PRO A 520 -31.16 2.99 -47.74
CA PRO A 520 -29.75 2.61 -47.67
C PRO A 520 -28.78 3.78 -47.96
N ALA A 521 -27.58 3.69 -47.39
CA ALA A 521 -26.44 4.54 -47.71
C ALA A 521 -25.79 4.10 -49.03
N THR A 522 -25.71 5.03 -49.99
CA THR A 522 -25.03 4.87 -51.28
C THR A 522 -23.52 5.16 -51.17
N LYS A 523 -22.71 4.21 -51.66
CA LYS A 523 -21.29 4.34 -52.02
C LYS A 523 -21.10 5.19 -53.28
N ARG A 524 -20.00 5.94 -53.36
CA ARG A 524 -19.11 6.24 -54.52
C ARG A 524 -18.15 7.37 -54.07
N THR A 525 -16.85 7.45 -54.36
CA THR A 525 -15.95 6.72 -55.27
C THR A 525 -14.51 7.12 -54.91
N THR A 526 -13.59 6.20 -55.19
CA THR A 526 -12.13 6.33 -55.26
C THR A 526 -11.63 7.40 -56.23
N SER A 527 -10.52 8.10 -55.91
CA SER A 527 -9.39 8.28 -56.85
C SER A 527 -8.14 8.92 -56.21
N LYS A 528 -6.97 8.34 -56.52
CA LYS A 528 -5.64 8.95 -56.76
C LYS A 528 -4.68 9.26 -55.58
N SER A 529 -3.69 8.37 -55.41
CA SER A 529 -2.25 8.65 -55.26
C SER A 529 -1.70 9.41 -56.51
N PRO A 530 -0.46 9.98 -56.58
CA PRO A 530 0.79 9.51 -55.92
C PRO A 530 1.88 10.57 -55.56
N LYS A 531 3.05 10.07 -55.09
CA LYS A 531 4.42 10.65 -55.06
C LYS A 531 4.69 11.70 -53.96
N GLU A 532 5.88 11.84 -53.35
CA GLU A 532 7.24 11.28 -53.51
C GLU A 532 8.06 11.68 -52.25
N SER A 533 9.02 10.85 -51.85
CA SER A 533 10.34 11.16 -51.23
C SER A 533 10.52 12.36 -50.27
N ALA A 534 10.83 12.05 -49.01
CA ALA A 534 12.05 12.45 -48.28
C ALA A 534 12.14 11.67 -46.96
#